data_AF-A0A4Q4BZW8-F1
#
_entry.id   AF-A0A4Q4BZW8-F1
#
_cell.length_a   1.000
_cell.length_b   1.000
_cell.length_c   1.000
_cell.angle_alpha   90.00
_cell.angle_beta   90.00
_cell.angle_gamma   90.00
#
_symmetry.space_group_name_H-M   'P 1'
#
loop_
_entity.id
_entity.type
_entity.pdbx_description
1 polymer ?
#
loop_
_entity_poly.entity_id
_entity_poly.type
_entity_poly.pdbx_seq_one_letter_code
_entity_poly.pdbx_strand_id
1 'polypeptide(L)'
;MNIALTGKADLARDEIHERFPFKEKQQIVRLGLSYALRLGLEPTRGDDFGRAGDGQNMNVGSFDPSGELLALVRAFHPTAEDPAEVAETLMSLGLVRLAEDLRNSEVTRIADLLYSDDED
;
A
#
# COMPACT_ATOMS: atom_id res chain seq x y z
N MET A 1 -2.54 8.57 16.43
CA MET A 1 -2.27 8.78 15.00
C MET A 1 -3.01 7.70 14.24
N ASN A 2 -3.70 8.08 13.16
CA ASN A 2 -4.40 7.14 12.28
C ASN A 2 -3.76 7.21 10.89
N ILE A 3 -3.87 6.12 10.15
CA ILE A 3 -3.55 6.06 8.72
C ILE A 3 -4.86 5.89 7.97
N ALA A 4 -5.03 6.68 6.92
CA ALA A 4 -6.30 6.89 6.26
C ALA A 4 -6.16 6.61 4.76
N LEU A 5 -6.86 5.58 4.28
CA LEU A 5 -6.90 5.31 2.83
C LEU A 5 -7.71 6.38 2.10
N THR A 6 -7.37 6.58 0.82
CA THR A 6 -8.27 7.28 -0.10
C THR A 6 -9.44 6.38 -0.47
N GLY A 7 -10.56 6.95 -0.93
CA GLY A 7 -11.71 6.15 -1.38
C GLY A 7 -11.35 5.17 -2.50
N LYS A 8 -10.49 5.60 -3.45
CA LYS A 8 -9.98 4.76 -4.54
C LYS A 8 -9.15 3.57 -4.01
N ALA A 9 -8.30 3.81 -3.01
CA ALA A 9 -7.51 2.75 -2.40
C ALA A 9 -8.38 1.77 -1.59
N ASP A 10 -9.48 2.22 -0.99
CA ASP A 10 -10.41 1.33 -0.28
C ASP A 10 -11.12 0.37 -1.24
N LEU A 11 -11.56 0.88 -2.41
CA LEU A 11 -12.13 0.04 -3.47
C LEU A 11 -11.10 -0.96 -4.02
N ALA A 12 -9.87 -0.50 -4.28
CA ALA A 12 -8.78 -1.36 -4.72
C ALA A 12 -8.46 -2.46 -3.69
N ARG A 13 -8.48 -2.14 -2.39
CA ARG A 13 -8.32 -3.13 -1.32
C ARG A 13 -9.38 -4.23 -1.40
N ASP A 14 -10.64 -3.86 -1.62
CA ASP A 14 -11.74 -4.83 -1.68
C ASP A 14 -11.61 -5.73 -2.91
N GLU A 15 -11.26 -5.18 -4.07
CA GLU A 15 -10.95 -5.96 -5.28
C GLU A 15 -9.79 -6.95 -5.06
N ILE A 16 -8.70 -6.50 -4.43
CA ILE A 16 -7.58 -7.36 -4.07
C ILE A 16 -8.02 -8.46 -3.10
N HIS A 17 -8.88 -8.14 -2.12
CA HIS A 17 -9.38 -9.09 -1.14
C HIS A 17 -10.23 -10.20 -1.78
N GLU A 18 -11.06 -9.86 -2.76
CA GLU A 18 -11.86 -10.83 -3.52
C GLU A 18 -10.97 -11.83 -4.27
N ARG A 19 -9.83 -11.37 -4.79
CA ARG A 19 -8.87 -12.23 -5.50
C ARG A 19 -7.97 -13.02 -4.55
N PHE A 20 -7.51 -12.38 -3.49
CA PHE A 20 -6.57 -12.91 -2.50
C PHE A 20 -7.16 -12.69 -1.10
N PRO A 21 -7.89 -13.68 -0.55
CA PRO A 21 -8.58 -13.51 0.72
C PRO A 21 -7.58 -13.54 1.89
N PHE A 22 -7.22 -12.35 2.37
CA PHE A 22 -6.48 -12.16 3.63
C PHE A 22 -7.40 -12.24 4.84
N LYS A 23 -6.90 -12.77 5.97
CA LYS A 23 -7.68 -12.90 7.20
C LYS A 23 -8.04 -11.54 7.79
N GLU A 24 -7.13 -10.58 7.69
CA GLU A 24 -7.28 -9.25 8.27
C GLU A 24 -7.07 -8.17 7.21
N LYS A 25 -7.98 -7.19 7.13
CA LYS A 25 -7.89 -6.07 6.18
C LYS A 25 -6.56 -5.32 6.24
N GLN A 26 -5.97 -5.25 7.44
CA GLN A 26 -4.68 -4.60 7.69
C GLN A 26 -3.52 -5.26 6.94
N GLN A 27 -3.61 -6.58 6.68
CA GLN A 27 -2.61 -7.31 5.91
C GLN A 27 -2.57 -6.83 4.45
N ILE A 28 -3.73 -6.51 3.88
CA ILE A 28 -3.83 -5.99 2.50
C ILE A 28 -3.25 -4.58 2.43
N VAL A 29 -3.50 -3.75 3.44
CA VAL A 29 -2.92 -2.40 3.50
C VAL A 29 -1.39 -2.46 3.62
N ARG A 30 -0.85 -3.37 4.45
CA ARG A 30 0.60 -3.65 4.50
C ARG A 30 1.13 -4.15 3.17
N LEU A 31 0.39 -5.00 2.47
CA LEU A 31 0.75 -5.47 1.13
C LEU A 31 0.85 -4.29 0.15
N GLY A 32 -0.10 -3.36 0.19
CA GLY A 32 -0.06 -2.12 -0.59
C GLY A 32 1.23 -1.32 -0.34
N LEU A 33 1.59 -1.10 0.93
CA LEU A 33 2.86 -0.43 1.28
C LEU A 33 4.06 -1.17 0.68
N SER A 34 4.15 -2.48 0.93
CA SER A 34 5.26 -3.30 0.43
C SER A 34 5.36 -3.30 -1.09
N TYR A 35 4.21 -3.30 -1.78
CA TYR A 35 4.17 -3.27 -3.23
C TYR A 35 4.64 -1.93 -3.80
N ALA A 36 4.22 -0.82 -3.19
CA ALA A 36 4.71 0.50 -3.56
C ALA A 36 6.22 0.63 -3.37
N LEU A 37 6.75 0.14 -2.24
CA LEU A 37 8.19 0.12 -1.97
C LEU A 37 8.95 -0.77 -2.96
N ARG A 38 8.42 -1.96 -3.29
CA ARG A 38 9.03 -2.87 -4.28
C ARG A 38 9.15 -2.22 -5.65
N LEU A 39 8.12 -1.49 -6.08
CA LEU A 39 8.10 -0.80 -7.37
C LEU A 39 8.85 0.54 -7.35
N GLY A 40 9.38 0.98 -6.20
CA GLY A 40 10.02 2.28 -6.06
C GLY A 40 9.07 3.45 -6.34
N LEU A 41 7.79 3.32 -5.97
CA LEU A 41 6.83 4.40 -6.19
C LEU A 41 7.18 5.61 -5.33
N GLU A 42 7.14 6.79 -5.94
CA GLU A 42 7.34 8.05 -5.22
C GLU A 42 6.07 8.43 -4.44
N PRO A 43 6.18 8.88 -3.17
CA PRO A 43 5.05 9.21 -2.31
C PRO A 43 4.44 10.58 -2.67
N THR A 44 3.98 10.74 -3.90
CA THR A 44 3.39 11.98 -4.41
C THR A 44 1.86 11.88 -4.49
N ARG A 45 1.17 12.87 -3.92
CA ARG A 45 -0.30 13.01 -3.98
C ARG A 45 -0.69 13.89 -5.17
N GLY A 46 -0.81 13.27 -6.36
CA GLY A 46 -1.27 13.96 -7.57
C GLY A 46 -2.77 14.32 -7.52
N ASP A 47 -3.25 15.03 -8.54
CA ASP A 47 -4.64 15.53 -8.60
C ASP A 47 -5.71 14.43 -8.45
N ASP A 48 -5.43 13.23 -9.00
CA ASP A 48 -6.32 12.07 -8.95
C ASP A 48 -6.12 11.17 -7.72
N PHE A 49 -5.27 11.57 -6.76
CA PHE A 49 -5.02 10.79 -5.55
C PHE A 49 -6.29 10.64 -4.70
N GLY A 50 -7.15 11.66 -4.72
CA GLY A 50 -8.31 11.78 -3.84
C GLY A 50 -7.93 12.26 -2.44
N ARG A 51 -8.87 12.18 -1.49
CA ARG A 51 -8.65 12.64 -0.12
C ARG A 51 -8.39 11.47 0.82
N ALA A 52 -7.33 11.58 1.62
CA ALA A 52 -7.08 10.65 2.72
C ALA A 52 -8.21 10.73 3.75
N GLY A 53 -8.75 9.57 4.15
CA GLY A 53 -9.85 9.46 5.11
C GLY A 53 -11.23 9.32 4.49
N ASP A 54 -11.35 9.40 3.16
CA ASP A 54 -12.56 9.00 2.45
C ASP A 54 -12.75 7.47 2.42
N GLY A 55 -11.67 6.71 2.65
CA GLY A 55 -11.66 5.25 2.79
C GLY A 55 -11.56 4.76 4.25
N GLN A 56 -11.09 3.53 4.45
CA GLN A 56 -10.88 2.99 5.79
C GLN A 56 -9.83 3.81 6.56
N ASN A 57 -10.19 4.18 7.79
CA ASN A 57 -9.28 4.71 8.79
C ASN A 57 -8.81 3.59 9.71
N MET A 58 -7.50 3.51 9.94
CA MET A 58 -6.88 2.51 10.80
C MET A 58 -6.01 3.17 11.87
N ASN A 59 -6.01 2.61 13.07
CA ASN A 59 -5.09 3.03 14.11
C ASN A 59 -3.67 2.55 13.76
N VAL A 60 -2.66 3.43 13.89
CA VAL A 60 -1.25 3.08 13.63
C VAL A 60 -0.80 1.88 14.45
N GLY A 61 -1.22 1.73 15.70
CA GLY A 61 -0.84 0.59 16.55
C GLY A 61 -1.39 -0.76 16.09
N SER A 62 -2.47 -0.76 15.30
CA SER A 62 -2.94 -1.99 14.63
C SER A 62 -2.19 -2.21 13.31
N PHE A 63 -1.92 -1.15 12.58
CA PHE A 63 -1.18 -1.20 11.31
C PHE A 63 0.29 -1.61 11.50
N ASP A 64 1.00 -1.02 12.46
CA ASP A 64 2.43 -1.21 12.70
C ASP A 64 2.70 -1.37 14.21
N PRO A 65 2.35 -2.54 14.79
CA PRO A 65 2.47 -2.75 16.24
C PRO A 65 3.92 -2.68 16.74
N SER A 66 4.89 -3.08 15.91
CA SER A 66 6.32 -3.07 16.26
C SER A 66 7.02 -1.74 15.93
N GLY A 67 6.42 -0.89 15.11
CA GLY A 67 7.04 0.34 14.60
C GLY A 67 8.03 0.09 13.45
N GLU A 68 8.20 -1.16 13.03
CA GLU A 68 9.19 -1.56 12.02
C GLU A 68 8.79 -1.08 10.62
N LEU A 69 7.49 -0.99 10.31
CA LEU A 69 7.04 -0.50 9.00
C LEU A 69 7.32 0.99 8.85
N LEU A 70 7.06 1.80 9.88
CA LEU A 70 7.41 3.22 9.86
C LEU A 70 8.93 3.44 9.89
N ALA A 71 9.68 2.58 10.58
CA ALA A 71 11.15 2.61 10.53
C ALA A 71 11.67 2.28 9.11
N LEU A 72 11.05 1.32 8.42
CA LEU A 72 11.35 1.01 7.04
C LEU A 72 11.05 2.19 6.11
N VAL A 73 9.87 2.82 6.25
CA VAL A 73 9.51 4.01 5.47
C VAL A 73 10.52 5.15 5.69
N ARG A 74 10.97 5.38 6.93
CA ARG A 74 12.04 6.34 7.23
C ARG A 74 13.37 5.99 6.56
N ALA A 75 13.70 4.71 6.42
CA ALA A 75 14.93 4.29 5.75
C ALA A 75 14.90 4.57 4.25
N PHE A 76 13.74 4.39 3.60
CA PHE A 76 13.54 4.68 2.18
C PHE A 76 13.36 6.18 1.89
N HIS A 77 12.73 6.92 2.81
CA HIS A 77 12.44 8.35 2.68
C HIS A 77 13.02 9.14 3.86
N PRO A 78 14.35 9.23 4.00
CA PRO A 78 15.00 9.79 5.19
C PRO A 78 14.79 11.29 5.37
N THR A 79 14.40 12.01 4.31
CA THR A 79 14.17 13.46 4.31
C THR A 79 12.70 13.82 4.57
N ALA A 80 11.80 12.85 4.67
CA ALA A 80 10.38 13.11 4.88
C ALA A 80 10.13 13.65 6.30
N GLU A 81 9.35 14.73 6.39
CA GLU A 81 8.99 15.35 7.68
C GLU A 81 8.03 14.46 8.48
N ASP A 82 7.07 13.82 7.81
CA ASP A 82 6.13 12.87 8.42
C ASP A 82 6.14 11.51 7.71
N PRO A 83 6.85 10.51 8.26
CA PRO A 83 6.86 9.15 7.74
C PRO A 83 5.49 8.45 7.75
N ALA A 84 4.56 8.88 8.62
CA ALA A 84 3.21 8.33 8.61
C ALA A 84 2.41 8.82 7.40
N GLU A 85 2.58 10.08 6.99
CA GLU A 85 1.98 10.61 5.76
C GLU A 85 2.56 9.94 4.51
N VAL A 86 3.88 9.69 4.50
CA VAL A 86 4.53 8.92 3.44
C VAL A 86 3.96 7.51 3.37
N ALA A 87 3.87 6.82 4.51
CA ALA A 87 3.32 5.48 4.58
C ALA A 87 1.86 5.45 4.08
N GLU A 88 1.02 6.38 4.51
CA GLU A 88 -0.38 6.53 4.06
C GLU A 88 -0.47 6.69 2.54
N THR A 89 0.42 7.51 1.98
CA THR A 89 0.48 7.77 0.54
C THR A 89 0.89 6.53 -0.22
N LEU A 90 1.98 5.87 0.19
CA LEU A 90 2.48 4.64 -0.44
C LEU A 90 1.50 3.48 -0.33
N MET A 91 0.81 3.33 0.80
CA MET A 91 -0.27 2.34 0.93
C MET A 91 -1.35 2.56 -0.11
N SER A 92 -1.81 3.80 -0.26
CA SER A 92 -2.87 4.13 -1.20
C SER A 92 -2.42 3.93 -2.65
N LEU A 93 -1.22 4.39 -3.00
CA LEU A 93 -0.64 4.19 -4.33
C LEU A 93 -0.44 2.72 -4.65
N GLY A 94 0.15 1.95 -3.74
CA GLY A 94 0.46 0.55 -3.93
C GLY A 94 -0.80 -0.33 -4.05
N LEU A 95 -1.86 -0.04 -3.29
CA LEU A 95 -3.14 -0.72 -3.46
C LEU A 95 -3.75 -0.46 -4.83
N VAL A 96 -3.79 0.80 -5.24
CA VAL A 96 -4.34 1.18 -6.55
C VAL A 96 -3.54 0.53 -7.68
N ARG A 97 -2.22 0.56 -7.58
CA ARG A 97 -1.33 -0.04 -8.56
C ARG A 97 -1.48 -1.57 -8.62
N LEU A 98 -1.51 -2.25 -7.47
CA LEU A 98 -1.71 -3.70 -7.44
C LEU A 98 -3.06 -4.11 -8.04
N ALA A 99 -4.13 -3.37 -7.78
CA ALA A 99 -5.43 -3.64 -8.39
C ALA A 99 -5.40 -3.43 -9.92
N GLU A 100 -4.66 -2.43 -10.40
CA GLU A 100 -4.43 -2.23 -11.84
C GLU A 100 -3.66 -3.39 -12.46
N ASP A 101 -2.58 -3.82 -11.84
CA ASP A 101 -1.74 -4.91 -12.33
C ASP A 101 -2.51 -6.25 -12.30
N LEU A 102 -3.43 -6.43 -11.34
CA LEU A 102 -4.39 -7.54 -11.33
C LEU A 102 -5.35 -7.50 -12.52
N ARG A 103 -5.96 -6.34 -12.83
CA ARG A 103 -6.87 -6.18 -13.98
C ARG A 103 -6.16 -6.42 -15.30
N ASN A 104 -4.90 -5.99 -15.40
CA ASN A 104 -4.07 -6.15 -16.59
C ASN A 104 -3.42 -7.54 -16.69
N SER A 105 -3.66 -8.43 -15.71
CA SER A 105 -3.03 -9.75 -15.62
C SER A 105 -1.49 -9.74 -15.54
N GLU A 106 -0.91 -8.62 -15.11
CA GLU A 106 0.52 -8.50 -14.78
C GLU A 106 0.82 -9.20 -13.46
N VAL A 107 -0.16 -9.24 -12.54
CA VAL A 107 -0.15 -10.10 -11.35
C VAL A 107 -1.32 -11.07 -11.46
N THR A 108 -1.05 -12.37 -11.32
CA THR A 108 -2.11 -13.39 -11.40
C THR A 108 -2.24 -14.21 -10.11
N ARG A 109 -1.14 -14.33 -9.36
CA ARG A 109 -1.01 -15.10 -8.12
C ARG A 109 -0.19 -14.32 -7.10
N ILE A 110 -0.39 -14.58 -5.80
CA ILE A 110 0.42 -14.00 -4.72
C ILE A 110 1.92 -14.28 -4.91
N ALA A 111 2.27 -15.46 -5.46
CA ALA A 111 3.65 -15.83 -5.72
C ALA A 111 4.36 -14.85 -6.68
N ASP A 112 3.63 -14.26 -7.63
CA ASP A 112 4.17 -13.31 -8.60
C ASP A 112 4.63 -12.00 -7.90
N LEU A 113 4.20 -11.76 -6.66
CA LEU A 113 4.64 -10.61 -5.84
C LEU A 113 5.99 -10.85 -5.14
N LEU A 114 6.40 -12.12 -5.00
CA LEU A 114 7.60 -12.52 -4.26
C LEU A 114 8.82 -12.66 -5.18
N TYR A 115 8.59 -13.01 -6.44
CA TYR A 115 9.62 -13.22 -7.44
C TYR A 115 9.52 -12.09 -8.46
N SER A 116 10.61 -11.34 -8.68
CA SER A 116 10.75 -10.63 -9.94
C SER A 116 11.06 -11.67 -11.00
N ASP A 117 10.46 -11.55 -12.18
CA ASP A 117 10.91 -12.24 -13.38
C ASP A 117 12.25 -11.65 -13.84
N ASP A 118 13.23 -11.53 -12.93
CA ASP A 118 14.63 -11.27 -13.26
C ASP A 118 15.23 -12.59 -13.80
N GLU A 119 14.69 -13.05 -14.92
CA GLU A 119 15.43 -13.83 -15.91
C GLU A 119 15.82 -12.86 -17.03
N ASP A 120 16.99 -12.21 -16.89
CA ASP A 120 17.91 -11.85 -17.99
C ASP A 120 19.27 -11.39 -17.44
#